data_AF-A0A6J4NTA0-F1
#
_entry.id   AF-A0A6J4NTA0-F1
#
_cell.length_a   1.000
_cell.length_b   1.000
_cell.length_c   1.000
_cell.angle_alpha   90.00
_cell.angle_beta   90.00
_cell.angle_gamma   90.00
#
_symmetry.space_group_name_H-M   'P 1'
#
loop_
_entity.id
_entity.type
_entity.pdbx_description
1 polymer ?
#
loop_
_entity_poly.entity_id
_entity_poly.type
_entity_poly.pdbx_seq_one_letter_code
_entity_poly.pdbx_strand_id
1 'polypeptide(L)'
;MGLKRREFLQQAGRVLAAIGISEALWLPLGDRYLQALAQPTARKLALLVGIDKYPDSPLHGCVTDVEMQRELLIYRFGFQPSDILTLTDAQATRNNIETAFVTHLSEQAKPGDVVVFHFSGCGSRVSFAQSPEIMQNSLVPADDVLPLLGNPAVNDILEETLLLLVRSLATENAIAILDTSYTYPGFPKNGNFRIRSRPRATLGEPSLGELTFAEDLRSRTNLRPAAAVLAAGANSQLAAEQEWSGFTAGLFTYALTQTLWWATPAS
;
A
#
# COMPACT_ATOMS: atom_id res chain seq x y z
N MET A 1 1.98 -34.13 -5.23
CA MET A 1 1.38 -33.87 -6.54
C MET A 1 1.06 -32.37 -6.58
N GLY A 2 1.90 -31.56 -7.23
CA GLY A 2 1.77 -30.11 -7.20
C GLY A 2 0.58 -29.63 -8.03
N LEU A 3 -0.17 -28.67 -7.52
CA LEU A 3 -1.23 -27.98 -8.28
C LEU A 3 -0.65 -27.31 -9.52
N LYS A 4 -1.35 -27.38 -10.65
CA LYS A 4 -0.94 -26.66 -11.86
C LYS A 4 -1.12 -25.16 -11.63
N ARG A 5 -0.21 -24.31 -12.14
CA ARG A 5 -0.23 -22.83 -11.99
C ARG A 5 -1.62 -22.21 -12.21
N ARG A 6 -2.36 -22.68 -13.21
CA ARG A 6 -3.72 -22.20 -13.53
C ARG A 6 -4.77 -22.57 -12.47
N GLU A 7 -4.70 -23.79 -11.93
CA GLU A 7 -5.62 -24.25 -10.87
C GLU A 7 -5.33 -23.50 -9.56
N PHE A 8 -4.05 -23.21 -9.30
CA PHE A 8 -3.64 -22.39 -8.16
C PHE A 8 -4.14 -20.94 -8.28
N LEU A 9 -3.94 -20.27 -9.42
CA LEU A 9 -4.42 -18.89 -9.62
C LEU A 9 -5.95 -18.78 -9.49
N GLN A 10 -6.68 -19.84 -9.85
CA GLN A 10 -8.12 -19.94 -9.62
C GLN A 10 -8.46 -20.13 -8.13
N GLN A 11 -7.70 -20.95 -7.39
CA GLN A 11 -7.90 -21.10 -5.94
C GLN A 11 -7.56 -19.81 -5.18
N ALA A 12 -6.46 -19.15 -5.54
CA ALA A 12 -6.06 -17.84 -5.06
C ALA A 12 -7.13 -16.78 -5.35
N GLY A 13 -7.63 -16.75 -6.59
CA GLY A 13 -8.71 -15.87 -7.01
C GLY A 13 -9.98 -16.05 -6.17
N ARG A 14 -10.32 -17.29 -5.78
CA ARG A 14 -11.48 -17.54 -4.90
C ARG A 14 -11.29 -17.03 -3.48
N VAL A 15 -10.10 -17.20 -2.90
CA VAL A 15 -9.79 -16.68 -1.55
C VAL A 15 -9.83 -15.15 -1.56
N LEU A 16 -9.28 -14.55 -2.60
CA LEU A 16 -9.25 -13.10 -2.75
C LEU A 16 -10.62 -12.52 -3.10
N ALA A 17 -11.43 -13.23 -3.90
CA ALA A 17 -12.84 -12.88 -4.14
C ALA A 17 -13.67 -12.96 -2.87
N ALA A 18 -13.41 -13.90 -1.97
CA ALA A 18 -14.08 -13.98 -0.67
C ALA A 18 -13.81 -12.77 0.23
N ILE A 19 -12.70 -12.06 0.03
CA ILE A 19 -12.39 -10.79 0.71
C ILE A 19 -12.63 -9.56 -0.17
N GLY A 20 -13.34 -9.71 -1.29
CA GLY A 20 -13.80 -8.61 -2.14
C GLY A 20 -13.00 -8.36 -3.42
N ILE A 21 -11.85 -9.00 -3.60
CA ILE A 21 -10.99 -8.77 -4.78
C ILE A 21 -11.50 -9.62 -5.95
N SER A 22 -12.03 -8.96 -6.99
CA SER A 22 -12.58 -9.67 -8.13
C SER A 22 -11.52 -10.52 -8.84
N GLU A 23 -11.90 -11.73 -9.25
CA GLU A 23 -11.01 -12.63 -10.02
C GLU A 23 -10.49 -11.96 -11.32
N ALA A 24 -11.29 -11.05 -11.89
CA ALA A 24 -10.93 -10.29 -13.09
C ALA A 24 -9.76 -9.32 -12.87
N LEU A 25 -9.61 -8.77 -11.66
CA LEU A 25 -8.49 -7.93 -11.28
C LEU A 25 -7.31 -8.77 -10.77
N TRP A 26 -7.59 -9.85 -10.03
CA TRP A 26 -6.56 -10.69 -9.43
C TRP A 26 -5.71 -11.43 -10.46
N LEU A 27 -6.30 -12.05 -11.48
CA LEU A 27 -5.54 -12.89 -12.41
C LEU A 27 -4.45 -12.09 -13.15
N PRO A 28 -4.73 -10.92 -13.78
CA PRO A 28 -3.70 -10.15 -14.47
C PRO A 28 -2.71 -9.49 -13.52
N LEU A 29 -3.16 -8.99 -12.35
CA LEU A 29 -2.28 -8.29 -11.41
C LEU A 29 -1.42 -9.26 -10.60
N GLY A 30 -1.95 -10.41 -10.22
CA GLY A 30 -1.22 -11.51 -9.61
C GLY A 30 -0.18 -12.09 -10.57
N ASP A 31 -0.51 -12.24 -11.86
CA ASP A 31 0.48 -12.62 -12.88
C ASP A 31 1.57 -11.56 -13.04
N ARG A 32 1.24 -10.26 -13.05
CA ARG A 32 2.25 -9.19 -13.07
C ARG A 32 3.12 -9.16 -11.81
N TYR A 33 2.51 -9.35 -10.64
CA TYR A 33 3.22 -9.40 -9.36
C TYR A 33 4.19 -10.58 -9.32
N LEU A 34 3.72 -11.77 -9.65
CA LEU A 34 4.57 -12.96 -9.76
C LEU A 34 5.64 -12.80 -10.84
N GLN A 35 5.31 -12.23 -12.01
CA GLN A 35 6.26 -12.01 -13.10
C GLN A 35 7.34 -11.00 -12.71
N ALA A 36 6.97 -9.89 -12.06
CA ALA A 36 7.91 -8.90 -11.56
C ALA A 36 8.87 -9.56 -10.55
N LEU A 37 8.34 -10.35 -9.60
CA LEU A 37 9.17 -10.98 -8.57
C LEU A 37 10.00 -12.18 -9.07
N ALA A 38 9.57 -12.85 -10.14
CA ALA A 38 10.23 -14.01 -10.71
C ALA A 38 11.43 -13.68 -11.63
N GLN A 39 11.73 -12.40 -11.87
CA GLN A 39 12.91 -11.95 -12.64
C GLN A 39 14.21 -12.41 -11.93
N PRO A 40 15.00 -13.37 -12.47
CA PRO A 40 16.07 -14.04 -11.72
C PRO A 40 17.35 -13.22 -11.50
N THR A 41 17.58 -12.15 -12.29
CA THR A 41 18.87 -11.43 -12.32
C THR A 41 18.76 -9.94 -12.02
N ALA A 42 17.56 -9.46 -11.67
CA ALA A 42 17.30 -8.07 -11.36
C ALA A 42 17.53 -7.80 -9.86
N ARG A 43 18.14 -6.64 -9.50
CA ARG A 43 18.16 -6.20 -8.09
C ARG A 43 16.73 -5.95 -7.64
N LYS A 44 16.43 -6.20 -6.37
CA LYS A 44 15.07 -6.10 -5.83
C LYS A 44 15.05 -5.18 -4.62
N LEU A 45 14.32 -4.07 -4.72
CA LEU A 45 14.20 -3.04 -3.68
C LEU A 45 12.78 -3.04 -3.13
N ALA A 46 12.65 -2.86 -1.81
CA ALA A 46 11.34 -2.69 -1.20
C ALA A 46 11.32 -1.57 -0.15
N LEU A 47 10.19 -0.87 -0.10
CA LEU A 47 9.81 0.02 0.99
C LEU A 47 8.48 -0.45 1.58
N LEU A 48 8.51 -0.84 2.86
CA LEU A 48 7.35 -1.35 3.59
C LEU A 48 6.96 -0.36 4.68
N VAL A 49 5.71 0.07 4.70
CA VAL A 49 5.19 1.08 5.63
C VAL A 49 4.00 0.50 6.39
N GLY A 50 4.12 0.40 7.72
CA GLY A 50 3.10 -0.19 8.58
C GLY A 50 2.79 0.71 9.77
N ILE A 51 1.55 1.18 9.89
CA ILE A 51 1.18 2.16 10.92
C ILE A 51 0.00 1.63 11.74
N ASP A 52 0.24 1.36 13.02
CA ASP A 52 -0.81 0.94 13.96
C ASP A 52 -1.19 2.09 14.91
N LYS A 53 -0.22 2.90 15.31
CA LYS A 53 -0.39 3.97 16.31
C LYS A 53 -0.98 5.25 15.73
N TYR A 54 -2.28 5.22 15.44
CA TYR A 54 -3.07 6.43 15.17
C TYR A 54 -3.73 6.97 16.45
N PRO A 55 -3.69 8.29 16.73
CA PRO A 55 -4.23 8.85 17.98
C PRO A 55 -5.71 8.54 18.25
N ASP A 56 -6.56 8.62 17.21
CA ASP A 56 -8.02 8.46 17.34
C ASP A 56 -8.56 7.11 16.87
N SER A 57 -7.73 6.32 16.17
CA SER A 57 -8.17 5.08 15.52
C SER A 57 -7.04 4.06 15.44
N PRO A 58 -6.55 3.57 16.59
CA PRO A 58 -5.46 2.61 16.59
C PRO A 58 -5.85 1.34 15.84
N LEU A 59 -4.94 0.88 14.99
CA LEU A 59 -4.94 -0.42 14.33
C LEU A 59 -3.95 -1.34 15.08
N HIS A 60 -3.95 -2.63 14.76
CA HIS A 60 -3.11 -3.62 15.46
C HIS A 60 -2.47 -4.65 14.52
N GLY A 61 -2.79 -4.61 13.23
CA GLY A 61 -2.30 -5.55 12.24
C GLY A 61 -1.29 -5.01 11.25
N CYS A 62 -1.06 -3.69 11.18
CA CYS A 62 -0.26 -3.11 10.11
C CYS A 62 1.23 -3.39 10.26
N VAL A 63 1.74 -3.41 11.49
CA VAL A 63 3.12 -3.85 11.75
C VAL A 63 3.26 -5.34 11.43
N THR A 64 2.27 -6.15 11.79
CA THR A 64 2.26 -7.59 11.46
C THR A 64 2.26 -7.82 9.94
N ASP A 65 1.51 -7.02 9.20
CA ASP A 65 1.43 -7.08 7.73
C ASP A 65 2.77 -6.81 7.06
N VAL A 66 3.51 -5.77 7.48
CA VAL A 66 4.81 -5.47 6.88
C VAL A 66 5.88 -6.49 7.25
N GLU A 67 5.81 -7.10 8.44
CA GLU A 67 6.71 -8.20 8.80
C GLU A 67 6.42 -9.46 7.97
N MET A 68 5.15 -9.85 7.82
CA MET A 68 4.76 -10.96 6.94
C MET A 68 5.21 -10.74 5.49
N GLN A 69 5.05 -9.50 4.99
CA GLN A 69 5.47 -9.13 3.65
C GLN A 69 7.00 -9.16 3.51
N ARG A 70 7.74 -8.65 4.50
CA ARG A 70 9.21 -8.70 4.54
C ARG A 70 9.73 -10.13 4.43
N GLU A 71 9.20 -11.03 5.26
CA GLU A 71 9.58 -12.45 5.26
C GLU A 71 9.28 -13.11 3.91
N LEU A 72 8.11 -12.83 3.33
CA LEU A 72 7.75 -13.34 2.00
C LEU A 72 8.76 -12.89 0.93
N LEU A 73 9.09 -11.60 0.90
CA LEU A 73 10.02 -11.04 -0.07
C LEU A 73 11.42 -11.66 0.05
N ILE A 74 11.89 -11.90 1.28
CA ILE A 74 13.20 -12.51 1.53
C ILE A 74 13.19 -13.99 1.12
N TYR A 75 12.32 -14.80 1.73
CA TYR A 75 12.42 -16.26 1.65
C TYR A 75 11.79 -16.89 0.41
N ARG A 76 10.89 -16.17 -0.28
CA ARG A 76 10.21 -16.67 -1.48
C ARG A 76 10.58 -15.93 -2.75
N PHE A 77 11.08 -14.71 -2.63
CA PHE A 77 11.39 -13.88 -3.78
C PHE A 77 12.84 -13.38 -3.79
N GLY A 78 13.69 -13.81 -2.86
CA GLY A 78 15.14 -13.56 -2.89
C GLY A 78 15.54 -12.09 -2.77
N PHE A 79 14.73 -11.27 -2.11
CA PHE A 79 15.13 -9.90 -1.76
C PHE A 79 16.25 -9.97 -0.74
N GLN A 80 17.28 -9.14 -0.92
CA GLN A 80 18.30 -8.97 0.11
C GLN A 80 17.72 -8.20 1.29
N PRO A 81 17.91 -8.63 2.55
CA PRO A 81 17.39 -7.92 3.71
C PRO A 81 17.82 -6.45 3.79
N SER A 82 18.99 -6.12 3.24
CA SER A 82 19.53 -4.75 3.14
C SER A 82 18.84 -3.88 2.08
N ASP A 83 18.16 -4.50 1.12
CA ASP A 83 17.42 -3.80 0.06
C ASP A 83 15.94 -3.59 0.44
N ILE A 84 15.53 -4.02 1.64
CA ILE A 84 14.18 -3.80 2.20
C ILE A 84 14.27 -2.78 3.33
N LEU A 85 13.75 -1.58 3.08
CA LEU A 85 13.56 -0.54 4.08
C LEU A 85 12.15 -0.64 4.68
N THR A 86 12.03 -0.63 6.00
CA THR A 86 10.75 -0.71 6.71
C THR A 86 10.58 0.52 7.60
N LEU A 87 9.44 1.20 7.50
CA LEU A 87 9.04 2.31 8.38
C LEU A 87 7.79 1.90 9.16
N THR A 88 7.87 1.92 10.49
CA THR A 88 6.73 1.58 11.35
C THR A 88 6.36 2.68 12.33
N ASP A 89 5.06 2.81 12.58
CA ASP A 89 4.49 3.78 13.54
C ASP A 89 5.15 5.17 13.43
N ALA A 90 5.71 5.70 14.52
CA ALA A 90 6.31 7.02 14.60
C ALA A 90 7.43 7.30 13.59
N GLN A 91 8.01 6.26 12.96
CA GLN A 91 8.98 6.43 11.88
C GLN A 91 8.32 6.77 10.54
N ALA A 92 7.08 6.35 10.32
CA ALA A 92 6.33 6.50 9.10
C ALA A 92 5.63 7.88 9.01
N THR A 93 6.39 8.94 9.27
CA THR A 93 5.93 10.31 9.03
C THR A 93 5.85 10.58 7.52
N ARG A 94 5.06 11.57 7.12
CA ARG A 94 4.95 11.97 5.70
C ARG A 94 6.33 12.18 5.06
N ASN A 95 7.14 13.02 5.69
CA ASN A 95 8.47 13.36 5.20
C ASN A 95 9.38 12.13 5.09
N ASN A 96 9.32 11.21 6.06
CA ASN A 96 10.14 10.00 6.03
C ASN A 96 9.68 9.03 4.94
N ILE A 97 8.37 8.88 4.70
CA ILE A 97 7.84 8.05 3.61
C ILE A 97 8.28 8.60 2.26
N GLU A 98 8.11 9.91 2.02
CA GLU A 98 8.52 10.56 0.76
C GLU A 98 10.04 10.47 0.55
N THR A 99 10.83 10.80 1.59
CA THR A 99 12.29 10.72 1.55
C THR A 99 12.76 9.29 1.29
N ALA A 100 12.20 8.30 1.99
CA ALA A 100 12.52 6.91 1.79
C ALA A 100 12.16 6.44 0.37
N PHE A 101 11.01 6.86 -0.16
CA PHE A 101 10.64 6.52 -1.55
C PHE A 101 11.68 7.06 -2.53
N VAL A 102 12.04 8.34 -2.40
CA VAL A 102 13.00 8.98 -3.32
C VAL A 102 14.39 8.35 -3.18
N THR A 103 14.95 8.30 -1.98
CA THR A 103 16.34 7.91 -1.75
C THR A 103 16.57 6.39 -1.79
N HIS A 104 15.60 5.58 -1.36
CA HIS A 104 15.73 4.13 -1.34
C HIS A 104 15.26 3.49 -2.65
N LEU A 105 14.19 4.00 -3.26
CA LEU A 105 13.62 3.41 -4.47
C LEU A 105 14.03 4.19 -5.72
N SER A 106 13.67 5.47 -5.83
CA SER A 106 13.82 6.22 -7.09
C SER A 106 15.28 6.44 -7.50
N GLU A 107 16.16 6.79 -6.57
CA GLU A 107 17.57 7.05 -6.85
C GLU A 107 18.39 5.77 -7.08
N GLN A 108 17.96 4.63 -6.52
CA GLN A 108 18.72 3.38 -6.57
C GLN A 108 18.23 2.41 -7.66
N ALA A 109 16.94 2.43 -8.00
CA ALA A 109 16.37 1.53 -8.98
C ALA A 109 16.94 1.80 -10.38
N LYS A 110 17.22 0.74 -11.12
CA LYS A 110 17.67 0.78 -12.52
C LYS A 110 16.67 0.06 -13.43
N PRO A 111 16.74 0.29 -14.75
CA PRO A 111 15.95 -0.48 -15.70
C PRO A 111 16.13 -1.98 -15.49
N GLY A 112 15.02 -2.71 -15.33
CA GLY A 112 15.01 -4.15 -15.09
C GLY A 112 14.86 -4.53 -13.61
N ASP A 113 15.25 -3.66 -12.66
CA ASP A 113 15.11 -3.92 -11.22
C ASP A 113 13.66 -4.11 -10.81
N VAL A 114 13.42 -4.84 -9.72
CA VAL A 114 12.08 -5.05 -9.16
C VAL A 114 11.89 -4.12 -7.97
N VAL A 115 10.79 -3.38 -7.95
CA VAL A 115 10.48 -2.45 -6.85
C VAL A 115 9.13 -2.80 -6.24
N VAL A 116 9.09 -2.95 -4.92
CA VAL A 116 7.85 -3.16 -4.15
C VAL A 116 7.66 -2.00 -3.18
N PHE A 117 6.54 -1.31 -3.28
CA PHE A 117 6.05 -0.42 -2.24
C PHE A 117 4.86 -1.08 -1.56
N HIS A 118 4.83 -1.14 -0.24
CA HIS A 118 3.68 -1.65 0.51
C HIS A 118 3.31 -0.67 1.61
N PHE A 119 2.04 -0.28 1.63
CA PHE A 119 1.46 0.52 2.69
C PHE A 119 0.34 -0.25 3.38
N SER A 120 0.42 -0.36 4.70
CA SER A 120 -0.62 -0.89 5.57
C SER A 120 -0.92 0.15 6.66
N GLY A 121 -2.16 0.62 6.70
CA GLY A 121 -2.55 1.69 7.63
C GLY A 121 -3.92 2.29 7.32
N CYS A 122 -4.23 3.42 7.96
CA CYS A 122 -5.46 4.16 7.70
C CYS A 122 -5.40 4.91 6.36
N GLY A 123 -6.54 4.91 5.67
CA GLY A 123 -6.77 5.74 4.50
C GLY A 123 -7.84 6.80 4.79
N SER A 124 -7.89 7.81 3.94
CA SER A 124 -8.75 8.98 4.10
C SER A 124 -9.19 9.49 2.71
N ARG A 125 -10.16 10.39 2.69
CA ARG A 125 -10.54 11.17 1.49
C ARG A 125 -10.39 12.64 1.78
N VAL A 126 -9.61 13.34 0.98
CA VAL A 126 -9.39 14.79 1.09
C VAL A 126 -10.01 15.51 -0.09
N SER A 127 -10.47 16.73 0.13
CA SER A 127 -11.09 17.58 -0.90
C SER A 127 -10.22 18.78 -1.24
N PHE A 128 -10.40 19.41 -2.40
CA PHE A 128 -9.75 20.68 -2.72
C PHE A 128 -10.64 21.88 -2.34
N ALA A 129 -10.05 23.00 -1.90
CA ALA A 129 -10.77 24.25 -1.56
C ALA A 129 -11.74 24.66 -2.65
N GLN A 130 -11.22 24.61 -3.88
CA GLN A 130 -11.80 25.18 -5.08
C GLN A 130 -12.79 24.19 -5.73
N SER A 131 -12.79 22.94 -5.27
CA SER A 131 -13.61 21.85 -5.82
C SER A 131 -13.94 20.84 -4.69
N PRO A 132 -14.72 21.25 -3.68
CA PRO A 132 -15.03 20.40 -2.51
C PRO A 132 -15.81 19.13 -2.88
N GLU A 133 -16.45 19.11 -4.04
CA GLU A 133 -17.11 17.94 -4.62
C GLU A 133 -16.13 16.87 -5.13
N ILE A 134 -14.87 17.25 -5.39
CA ILE A 134 -13.83 16.34 -5.85
C ILE A 134 -13.05 15.84 -4.62
N MET A 135 -13.32 14.59 -4.27
CA MET A 135 -12.61 13.88 -3.20
C MET A 135 -11.52 13.00 -3.79
N GLN A 136 -10.31 13.09 -3.26
CA GLN A 136 -9.20 12.21 -3.58
C GLN A 136 -8.88 11.27 -2.42
N ASN A 137 -8.59 10.01 -2.74
CA ASN A 137 -8.08 9.05 -1.78
C ASN A 137 -6.67 9.46 -1.33
N SER A 138 -6.38 9.17 -0.07
CA SER A 138 -5.12 9.53 0.57
C SER A 138 -4.72 8.50 1.62
N LEU A 139 -3.41 8.38 1.82
CA LEU A 139 -2.79 7.55 2.84
C LEU A 139 -2.49 8.42 4.06
N VAL A 140 -2.84 7.95 5.26
CA VAL A 140 -2.64 8.70 6.50
C VAL A 140 -1.30 8.33 7.15
N PRO A 141 -0.33 9.25 7.21
CA PRO A 141 0.97 9.03 7.85
C PRO A 141 0.86 9.01 9.38
N ALA A 142 1.94 8.65 10.07
CA ALA A 142 1.95 8.54 11.53
C ALA A 142 1.98 9.90 12.25
N ASP A 143 2.49 10.94 11.59
CA ASP A 143 2.37 12.34 12.00
C ASP A 143 1.04 12.95 11.53
N ASP A 144 -0.03 12.16 11.60
CA ASP A 144 -1.40 12.62 11.42
C ASP A 144 -1.69 13.74 12.43
N VAL A 145 -1.82 14.95 11.91
CA VAL A 145 -2.30 16.10 12.67
C VAL A 145 -3.75 16.32 12.28
N LEU A 146 -4.63 16.22 13.27
CA LEU A 146 -6.04 16.52 13.08
C LEU A 146 -6.21 17.96 12.59
N PRO A 147 -6.95 18.19 11.49
CA PRO A 147 -7.34 19.53 11.10
C PRO A 147 -8.15 20.16 12.24
N LEU A 148 -7.58 21.17 12.89
CA LEU A 148 -8.25 21.96 13.93
C LEU A 148 -8.90 23.19 13.27
N LEU A 149 -9.94 23.74 13.89
CA LEU A 149 -10.50 25.04 13.52
C LEU A 149 -9.37 26.09 13.51
N GLY A 150 -8.92 26.47 12.29
CA GLY A 150 -7.81 27.42 12.08
C GLY A 150 -6.60 26.86 11.30
N ASN A 151 -6.48 25.53 11.15
CA ASN A 151 -5.49 24.90 10.28
C ASN A 151 -6.12 23.74 9.49
N PRO A 152 -6.73 24.01 8.32
CA PRO A 152 -7.43 22.99 7.52
C PRO A 152 -6.48 22.12 6.69
N ALA A 153 -5.16 22.35 6.75
CA ALA A 153 -4.19 21.63 5.96
C ALA A 153 -4.07 20.17 6.43
N VAL A 154 -4.25 19.25 5.49
CA VAL A 154 -4.16 17.81 5.71
C VAL A 154 -2.76 17.35 5.32
N ASN A 155 -2.07 16.67 6.23
CA ASN A 155 -0.72 16.12 6.06
C ASN A 155 -0.73 14.72 5.42
N ASP A 156 -1.82 14.34 4.76
CA ASP A 156 -1.96 13.04 4.11
C ASP A 156 -1.17 13.02 2.78
N ILE A 157 -0.75 11.84 2.36
CA ILE A 157 -0.15 11.62 1.04
C ILE A 157 -1.26 11.22 0.07
N LEU A 158 -1.47 11.97 -1.00
CA LEU A 158 -2.49 11.64 -2.00
C LEU A 158 -2.12 10.35 -2.74
N GLU A 159 -3.12 9.52 -3.05
CA GLU A 159 -2.90 8.33 -3.88
C GLU A 159 -2.38 8.71 -5.28
N GLU A 160 -2.77 9.89 -5.79
CA GLU A 160 -2.23 10.46 -7.03
C GLU A 160 -0.73 10.75 -6.92
N THR A 161 -0.28 11.34 -5.82
CA THR A 161 1.14 11.62 -5.55
C THR A 161 1.94 10.32 -5.48
N LEU A 162 1.42 9.30 -4.78
CA LEU A 162 2.04 7.97 -4.78
C LEU A 162 2.10 7.38 -6.19
N LEU A 163 1.04 7.51 -6.99
CA LEU A 163 1.02 7.01 -8.37
C LEU A 163 2.09 7.70 -9.22
N LEU A 164 2.26 9.02 -9.07
CA LEU A 164 3.32 9.78 -9.73
C LEU A 164 4.72 9.30 -9.30
N LEU A 165 4.91 9.04 -8.00
CA LEU A 165 6.16 8.47 -7.47
C LEU A 165 6.48 7.12 -8.12
N VAL A 166 5.53 6.18 -8.13
CA VAL A 166 5.74 4.86 -8.75
C VAL A 166 6.02 4.98 -10.25
N ARG A 167 5.31 5.87 -10.97
CA ARG A 167 5.53 6.13 -12.39
C ARG A 167 6.88 6.80 -12.69
N SER A 168 7.48 7.46 -11.71
CA SER A 168 8.78 8.13 -11.84
C SER A 168 9.98 7.18 -11.71
N LEU A 169 9.76 5.94 -11.26
CA LEU A 169 10.83 4.95 -11.08
C LEU A 169 11.51 4.60 -12.40
N ALA A 170 12.80 4.26 -12.34
CA ALA A 170 13.58 3.86 -13.52
C ALA A 170 13.30 2.43 -14.02
N THR A 171 12.37 1.70 -13.40
CA THR A 171 11.98 0.33 -13.81
C THR A 171 10.49 0.20 -14.16
N GLU A 172 10.16 -0.78 -15.01
CA GLU A 172 8.77 -1.16 -15.33
C GLU A 172 8.22 -2.19 -14.33
N ASN A 173 9.11 -2.86 -13.59
CA ASN A 173 8.75 -3.92 -12.67
C ASN A 173 8.49 -3.35 -11.26
N ALA A 174 7.66 -2.32 -11.18
CA ALA A 174 7.27 -1.68 -9.93
C ALA A 174 5.82 -2.00 -9.56
N ILE A 175 5.59 -2.36 -8.30
CA ILE A 175 4.26 -2.65 -7.77
C ILE A 175 4.04 -1.94 -6.43
N ALA A 176 2.91 -1.25 -6.31
CA ALA A 176 2.42 -0.73 -5.04
C ALA A 176 1.30 -1.61 -4.49
N ILE A 177 1.37 -1.97 -3.22
CA ILE A 177 0.35 -2.72 -2.48
C ILE A 177 -0.22 -1.80 -1.41
N LEU A 178 -1.53 -1.58 -1.42
CA LEU A 178 -2.23 -0.68 -0.49
C LEU A 178 -3.27 -1.47 0.30
N ASP A 179 -2.94 -1.79 1.55
CA ASP A 179 -3.87 -2.40 2.50
C ASP A 179 -4.50 -1.31 3.37
N THR A 180 -5.43 -0.59 2.76
CA THR A 180 -6.06 0.57 3.37
C THR A 180 -7.46 0.81 2.80
N SER A 181 -8.29 1.52 3.55
CA SER A 181 -9.63 1.94 3.11
C SER A 181 -9.80 3.44 3.24
N TYR A 182 -10.56 4.01 2.30
CA TYR A 182 -10.76 5.46 2.22
C TYR A 182 -12.13 5.91 2.71
N THR A 183 -13.04 4.97 2.95
CA THR A 183 -14.41 5.24 3.36
C THR A 183 -14.63 4.74 4.78
N TYR A 184 -15.22 5.58 5.64
CA TYR A 184 -15.61 5.19 6.98
C TYR A 184 -17.10 4.82 7.01
N PRO A 185 -17.46 3.57 7.34
CA PRO A 185 -18.85 3.10 7.28
C PRO A 185 -19.70 3.53 8.49
N GLY A 186 -19.18 4.39 9.37
CA GLY A 186 -19.87 4.87 10.58
C GLY A 186 -19.56 4.07 11.85
N PHE A 187 -18.78 2.98 11.74
CA PHE A 187 -18.32 2.18 12.87
C PHE A 187 -16.86 1.74 12.66
N PRO A 188 -16.01 1.77 13.70
CA PRO A 188 -14.60 1.42 13.56
C PRO A 188 -14.36 -0.09 13.64
N LYS A 189 -15.24 -0.83 14.32
CA LYS A 189 -15.14 -2.27 14.55
C LYS A 189 -16.51 -2.92 14.36
N ASN A 190 -16.54 -4.11 13.77
CA ASN A 190 -17.71 -4.99 13.68
C ASN A 190 -17.27 -6.44 13.95
N GLY A 191 -17.68 -7.01 15.08
CA GLY A 191 -17.15 -8.30 15.55
C GLY A 191 -15.63 -8.24 15.74
N ASN A 192 -14.89 -9.17 15.13
CA ASN A 192 -13.42 -9.22 15.19
C ASN A 192 -12.74 -8.38 14.10
N PHE A 193 -13.51 -7.64 13.28
CA PHE A 193 -12.99 -6.84 12.18
C PHE A 193 -12.88 -5.38 12.58
N ARG A 194 -11.75 -4.74 12.30
CA ARG A 194 -11.56 -3.29 12.44
C ARG A 194 -11.27 -2.68 11.08
N ILE A 195 -11.97 -1.59 10.75
CA ILE A 195 -11.85 -0.91 9.46
C ILE A 195 -10.57 -0.05 9.44
N ARG A 196 -9.86 -0.08 8.31
CA ARG A 196 -8.60 0.64 8.08
C ARG A 196 -8.82 2.00 7.41
N SER A 197 -9.73 2.80 7.95
CA SER A 197 -10.00 4.16 7.49
C SER A 197 -10.02 5.14 8.66
N ARG A 198 -9.67 6.39 8.37
CA ARG A 198 -9.81 7.48 9.34
C ARG A 198 -11.30 7.62 9.71
N PRO A 199 -11.68 7.61 11.00
CA PRO A 199 -13.09 7.57 11.42
C PRO A 199 -13.82 8.91 11.37
N ARG A 200 -13.29 9.91 10.66
CA ARG A 200 -13.84 11.27 10.57
C ARG A 200 -13.89 11.71 9.12
N ALA A 201 -14.89 12.53 8.78
CA ALA A 201 -14.91 13.21 7.49
C ALA A 201 -13.71 14.17 7.45
N THR A 202 -12.76 13.93 6.55
CA THR A 202 -11.62 14.83 6.36
C THR A 202 -12.10 16.03 5.54
N LEU A 203 -12.71 16.99 6.24
CA LEU A 203 -12.98 18.32 5.71
C LEU A 203 -11.69 19.12 5.83
N GLY A 204 -10.89 19.10 4.77
CA GLY A 204 -9.60 19.76 4.74
C GLY A 204 -8.98 19.66 3.36
N GLU A 205 -7.97 20.48 3.15
CA GLU A 205 -7.26 20.58 1.88
C GLU A 205 -5.89 19.94 1.97
N PRO A 206 -5.37 19.34 0.89
CA PRO A 206 -3.98 18.90 0.86
C PRO A 206 -3.05 20.05 1.27
N SER A 207 -2.08 19.74 2.14
CA SER A 207 -1.10 20.74 2.57
C SER A 207 -0.35 21.35 1.38
N LEU A 208 0.16 22.59 1.52
CA LEU A 208 0.97 23.22 0.48
C LEU A 208 2.15 22.32 0.07
N GLY A 209 2.79 21.66 1.05
CA GLY A 209 3.88 20.72 0.78
C GLY A 209 3.46 19.54 -0.09
N GLU A 210 2.22 19.05 0.03
CA GLU A 210 1.68 17.98 -0.82
C GLU A 210 1.44 18.48 -2.24
N LEU A 211 0.83 19.65 -2.38
CA LEU A 211 0.56 20.27 -3.67
C LEU A 211 1.87 20.54 -4.44
N THR A 212 2.86 21.16 -3.78
CA THR A 212 4.15 21.47 -4.41
C THR A 212 4.91 20.21 -4.80
N PHE A 213 4.84 19.16 -3.98
CA PHE A 213 5.54 17.91 -4.28
C PHE A 213 4.89 17.17 -5.47
N ALA A 214 3.56 17.12 -5.50
CA ALA A 214 2.83 16.57 -6.64
C ALA A 214 3.10 17.36 -7.93
N GLU A 215 3.15 18.69 -7.88
CA GLU A 215 3.49 19.55 -9.01
C GLU A 215 4.91 19.29 -9.54
N ASP A 216 5.90 19.18 -8.65
CA ASP A 216 7.27 18.79 -9.04
C ASP A 216 7.27 17.46 -9.78
N LEU A 217 6.61 16.43 -9.23
CA LEU A 217 6.52 15.12 -9.87
C LEU A 217 5.85 15.16 -11.24
N ARG A 218 4.74 15.93 -11.39
CA ARG A 218 4.04 16.09 -12.68
C ARG A 218 4.90 16.79 -13.73
N SER A 219 5.80 17.68 -13.32
CA SER A 219 6.70 18.38 -14.25
C SER A 219 7.78 17.47 -14.85
N ARG A 220 7.99 16.27 -14.30
CA ARG A 220 9.01 15.32 -14.78
C ARG A 220 8.61 14.72 -16.12
N THR A 221 9.51 14.77 -17.09
CA THR A 221 9.25 14.30 -18.47
C THR A 221 9.28 12.78 -18.62
N ASN A 222 9.82 12.05 -17.63
CA ASN A 222 10.09 10.61 -17.72
C ASN A 222 9.05 9.75 -16.96
N LEU A 223 7.86 10.29 -16.71
CA LEU A 223 6.79 9.52 -16.07
C LEU A 223 6.32 8.39 -17.00
N ARG A 224 6.37 7.16 -16.52
CA ARG A 224 5.87 5.99 -17.25
C ARG A 224 4.36 6.07 -17.44
N PRO A 225 3.80 5.45 -18.48
CA PRO A 225 2.36 5.48 -18.74
C PRO A 225 1.53 4.62 -17.77
N ALA A 226 2.13 3.59 -17.16
CA ALA A 226 1.44 2.66 -16.28
C ALA A 226 2.24 2.39 -15.00
N ALA A 227 1.51 2.18 -13.90
CA ALA A 227 2.02 1.64 -12.64
C ALA A 227 1.08 0.52 -12.19
N ALA A 228 1.64 -0.55 -11.62
CA ALA A 228 0.83 -1.63 -11.08
C ALA A 228 0.49 -1.32 -9.61
N VAL A 229 -0.81 -1.18 -9.32
CA VAL A 229 -1.32 -0.94 -7.96
C VAL A 229 -2.29 -2.06 -7.59
N LEU A 230 -2.07 -2.66 -6.43
CA LEU A 230 -2.94 -3.64 -5.79
C LEU A 230 -3.51 -3.00 -4.53
N ALA A 231 -4.80 -2.68 -4.49
CA ALA A 231 -5.41 -1.98 -3.37
C ALA A 231 -6.63 -2.71 -2.82
N ALA A 232 -6.69 -2.86 -1.49
CA ALA A 232 -7.83 -3.43 -0.76
C ALA A 232 -9.07 -2.51 -0.82
N GLY A 233 -8.87 -1.20 -0.73
CA GLY A 233 -9.94 -0.19 -0.73
C GLY A 233 -10.41 0.27 -2.12
N ALA A 234 -10.00 -0.41 -3.19
CA ALA A 234 -10.40 -0.04 -4.55
C ALA A 234 -11.93 -0.13 -4.72
N ASN A 235 -12.51 0.74 -5.57
CA ASN A 235 -13.95 0.74 -5.90
C ASN A 235 -14.91 0.84 -4.70
N SER A 236 -14.54 1.59 -3.65
CA SER A 236 -15.33 1.76 -2.42
C SER A 236 -15.46 0.51 -1.54
N GLN A 237 -14.57 -0.46 -1.72
CA GLN A 237 -14.47 -1.60 -0.80
C GLN A 237 -13.81 -1.19 0.52
N LEU A 238 -14.13 -1.93 1.57
CA LEU A 238 -13.56 -1.72 2.90
C LEU A 238 -12.37 -2.66 3.10
N ALA A 239 -11.21 -2.07 3.40
CA ALA A 239 -10.10 -2.80 3.98
C ALA A 239 -10.29 -2.89 5.49
N ALA A 240 -9.98 -4.05 6.05
CA ALA A 240 -10.12 -4.32 7.47
C ALA A 240 -8.99 -5.23 7.96
N GLU A 241 -8.66 -5.10 9.24
CA GLU A 241 -7.88 -6.10 9.97
C GLU A 241 -8.80 -7.02 10.74
N GLN A 242 -8.39 -8.28 10.89
CA GLN A 242 -9.07 -9.26 11.71
C GLN A 242 -8.18 -9.68 12.89
N GLU A 243 -8.80 -9.77 14.05
CA GLU A 243 -8.20 -10.31 15.27
C GLU A 243 -8.43 -11.83 15.34
N TRP A 244 -7.35 -12.61 15.31
CA TRP A 244 -7.34 -14.06 15.55
C TRP A 244 -6.70 -14.38 16.90
N SER A 245 -6.76 -15.65 17.31
CA SER A 245 -6.09 -16.13 18.53
C SER A 245 -4.57 -15.96 18.41
N GLY A 246 -4.04 -14.87 18.98
CA GLY A 246 -2.61 -14.61 19.13
C GLY A 246 -1.99 -13.62 18.15
N PHE A 247 -2.72 -13.15 17.14
CA PHE A 247 -2.24 -12.10 16.22
C PHE A 247 -3.39 -11.34 15.54
N THR A 248 -3.08 -10.15 15.04
CA THR A 248 -3.98 -9.34 14.19
C THR A 248 -3.26 -9.04 12.89
N ALA A 249 -3.97 -9.07 11.76
CA ALA A 249 -3.41 -8.73 10.46
C ALA A 249 -4.49 -8.19 9.53
N GLY A 250 -4.07 -7.47 8.48
CA GLY A 250 -4.93 -7.04 7.40
C GLY A 250 -5.44 -8.23 6.62
N LEU A 251 -6.75 -8.28 6.37
CA LEU A 251 -7.33 -9.38 5.60
C LEU A 251 -6.72 -9.48 4.20
N PHE A 252 -6.45 -8.33 3.58
CA PHE A 252 -5.88 -8.26 2.25
C PHE A 252 -4.43 -8.74 2.23
N THR A 253 -3.56 -8.14 3.05
CA THR A 253 -2.15 -8.52 3.12
C THR A 253 -2.02 -9.98 3.53
N TYR A 254 -2.74 -10.43 4.57
CA TYR A 254 -2.69 -11.82 5.00
C TYR A 254 -3.06 -12.80 3.86
N ALA A 255 -4.18 -12.58 3.18
CA ALA A 255 -4.60 -13.45 2.08
C ALA A 255 -3.62 -13.41 0.91
N LEU A 256 -3.10 -12.24 0.56
CA LEU A 256 -2.10 -12.04 -0.48
C LEU A 256 -0.81 -12.80 -0.14
N THR A 257 -0.25 -12.58 1.05
CA THR A 257 0.98 -13.22 1.52
C THR A 257 0.83 -14.74 1.56
N GLN A 258 -0.24 -15.26 2.18
CA GLN A 258 -0.49 -16.70 2.23
C GLN A 258 -0.53 -17.29 0.83
N THR A 259 -1.33 -16.71 -0.05
CA THR A 259 -1.45 -17.13 -1.44
C THR A 259 -0.06 -17.24 -2.10
N LEU A 260 0.72 -16.17 -2.06
CA LEU A 260 2.04 -16.13 -2.69
C LEU A 260 3.04 -17.11 -2.06
N TRP A 261 2.97 -17.28 -0.74
CA TRP A 261 3.83 -18.21 0.00
C TRP A 261 3.60 -19.66 -0.43
N TRP A 262 2.35 -20.04 -0.68
CA TRP A 262 1.99 -21.36 -1.19
C TRP A 262 2.28 -21.50 -2.69
N ALA A 263 2.20 -20.41 -3.46
CA ALA A 263 2.43 -20.39 -4.91
C ALA A 263 3.90 -20.62 -5.29
N THR A 264 4.81 -20.08 -4.48
CA THR A 264 6.21 -19.93 -4.84
C THR A 264 7.06 -20.90 -4.00
N PRO A 265 7.82 -21.82 -4.61
CA PRO A 265 8.80 -22.64 -3.88
C PRO A 265 9.79 -21.76 -3.11
N ALA A 266 10.39 -22.30 -2.05
CA ALA A 266 11.45 -21.59 -1.34
C ALA A 266 12.61 -21.26 -2.31
N SER A 267 13.15 -20.04 -2.20
CA SER A 267 14.29 -19.54 -2.99
C SER A 267 15.61 -20.18 -2.56
#